data_AF-A0AAD0D905-F1
#
_entry.id   AF-A0AAD0D905-F1
#
_cell.length_a   1.000
_cell.length_b   1.000
_cell.length_c   1.000
_cell.angle_alpha   90.00
_cell.angle_beta   90.00
_cell.angle_gamma   90.00
#
_symmetry.space_group_name_H-M   'P 1'
#
loop_
_entity.id
_entity.type
_entity.pdbx_description
1 polymer ?
#
loop_
_entity_poly.entity_id
_entity_poly.type
_entity_poly.pdbx_seq_one_letter_code
_entity_poly.pdbx_strand_id
1 'polypeptide(L)'
;MKELSLNEMHYVSGGFNLFGAATGFTQFVCNSGVGFGSFVSTAGAAFADFVVDSAIAFGSFVLGNSNWQTFVDTGSNNWNGFVSTAGNSWSTFVNNAASDWNNFLAKANA
;
A
#
# COMPACT_ATOMS: atom_id res chain seq x y z
N MET A 1 1.01 -49.43 -3.74
CA MET A 1 0.18 -48.24 -4.05
C MET A 1 0.35 -47.95 -5.53
N LYS A 2 -0.71 -47.61 -6.26
CA LYS A 2 -0.62 -47.23 -7.68
C LYS A 2 -0.03 -45.82 -7.75
N GLU A 3 0.99 -45.62 -8.58
CA GLU A 3 1.44 -44.28 -8.95
C GLU A 3 0.44 -43.68 -9.93
N LEU A 4 -0.02 -42.46 -9.62
CA LEU A 4 -0.95 -41.72 -10.47
C LEU A 4 -0.18 -41.03 -11.59
N SER A 5 -0.73 -41.04 -12.80
CA SER A 5 -0.25 -40.18 -13.89
C SER A 5 -0.54 -38.71 -13.61
N LEU A 6 0.16 -37.79 -14.28
CA LEU A 6 -0.07 -36.34 -14.14
C LEU A 6 -1.54 -35.94 -14.37
N ASN A 7 -2.21 -36.56 -15.34
CA ASN A 7 -3.62 -36.29 -15.62
C ASN A 7 -4.55 -36.78 -14.48
N GLU A 8 -4.26 -37.93 -13.90
CA GLU A 8 -5.01 -38.45 -12.75
C GLU A 8 -4.75 -37.60 -11.48
N MET A 9 -3.51 -37.11 -11.30
CA MET A 9 -3.18 -36.18 -10.22
C MET A 9 -3.94 -34.86 -10.36
N HIS A 10 -4.00 -34.29 -11.56
CA HIS A 10 -4.74 -33.05 -11.84
C HIS A 10 -6.26 -33.21 -11.62
N TYR A 11 -6.81 -34.38 -11.99
CA TYR A 11 -8.22 -34.69 -11.76
C TYR A 11 -8.56 -34.85 -10.27
N VAL A 12 -7.67 -35.48 -9.50
CA VAL A 12 -7.82 -35.64 -8.04
C VAL A 12 -7.59 -34.32 -7.30
N SER A 13 -6.66 -33.47 -7.77
CA SER A 13 -6.41 -32.15 -7.18
C SER A 13 -7.43 -31.08 -7.58
N GLY A 14 -8.31 -31.37 -8.55
CA GLY A 14 -9.28 -30.40 -9.07
C GLY A 14 -8.63 -29.22 -9.79
N GLY A 15 -7.43 -29.41 -10.36
CA GLY A 15 -6.65 -28.32 -10.97
C GLY A 15 -5.79 -27.52 -10.00
N PHE A 16 -5.71 -27.94 -8.73
CA PHE A 16 -4.81 -27.30 -7.77
C PHE A 16 -3.34 -27.62 -8.06
N ASN A 17 -2.51 -26.58 -8.08
CA ASN A 17 -1.07 -26.63 -8.27
C ASN A 17 -0.35 -26.10 -7.04
N LEU A 18 0.18 -27.01 -6.23
CA LEU A 18 0.85 -26.70 -4.98
C LEU A 18 2.07 -25.79 -5.17
N PHE A 19 2.89 -26.03 -6.20
CA PHE A 19 4.09 -25.23 -6.45
C PHE A 19 3.74 -23.83 -6.96
N GLY A 20 2.73 -23.72 -7.83
CA GLY A 20 2.18 -22.45 -8.28
C GLY A 20 1.58 -21.66 -7.13
N ALA A 21 0.81 -22.32 -6.26
CA ALA A 21 0.24 -21.72 -5.05
C ALA A 21 1.33 -21.23 -4.09
N ALA A 22 2.34 -22.06 -3.79
CA ALA A 22 3.42 -21.71 -2.87
C ALA A 22 4.25 -20.52 -3.39
N THR A 23 4.62 -20.52 -4.67
CA THR A 23 5.39 -19.44 -5.28
C THR A 23 4.57 -18.16 -5.46
N GLY A 24 3.30 -18.29 -5.86
CA GLY A 24 2.36 -17.17 -5.99
C GLY A 24 2.10 -16.48 -4.64
N PHE A 25 1.84 -17.26 -3.59
CA PHE A 25 1.61 -16.72 -2.25
C PHE A 25 2.86 -16.06 -1.68
N THR A 26 4.03 -16.67 -1.86
CA THR A 26 5.32 -16.08 -1.44
C THR A 26 5.52 -14.72 -2.10
N GLN A 27 5.28 -14.63 -3.41
CA GLN A 27 5.38 -13.36 -4.14
C GLN A 27 4.42 -12.30 -3.60
N PHE A 28 3.16 -12.66 -3.38
CA PHE A 28 2.16 -11.77 -2.79
C PHE A 28 2.60 -11.24 -1.42
N VAL A 29 3.08 -12.10 -0.53
CA VAL A 29 3.54 -11.70 0.81
C VAL A 29 4.75 -10.78 0.73
N CYS A 30 5.76 -11.14 -0.06
CA CYS A 30 6.97 -10.33 -0.21
C CYS A 30 6.66 -8.95 -0.82
N ASN A 31 5.89 -8.91 -1.91
CA ASN A 31 5.51 -7.67 -2.57
C ASN A 31 4.63 -6.80 -1.66
N SER A 32 3.68 -7.40 -0.94
CA SER A 32 2.83 -6.67 0.00
C SER A 32 3.64 -6.08 1.15
N GLY A 33 4.63 -6.81 1.67
CA GLY A 33 5.55 -6.29 2.69
C GLY A 33 6.33 -5.07 2.22
N VAL A 34 6.92 -5.13 1.02
CA VAL A 34 7.66 -4.00 0.42
C VAL A 34 6.72 -2.83 0.11
N GLY A 35 5.55 -3.11 -0.46
CA GLY A 35 4.56 -2.10 -0.82
C GLY A 35 4.01 -1.38 0.40
N PHE A 36 3.70 -2.11 1.47
CA PHE A 36 3.27 -1.51 2.74
C PHE A 36 4.37 -0.69 3.39
N GLY A 37 5.62 -1.18 3.38
CA GLY A 37 6.77 -0.42 3.86
C GLY A 37 6.93 0.90 3.10
N SER A 38 6.78 0.87 1.78
CA SER A 38 6.83 2.07 0.92
C SER A 38 5.68 3.04 1.21
N PHE A 39 4.49 2.52 1.50
CA PHE A 39 3.35 3.33 1.95
C PHE A 39 3.67 4.03 3.27
N VAL A 40 4.11 3.28 4.29
CA VAL A 40 4.42 3.83 5.61
C VAL A 40 5.51 4.89 5.53
N SER A 41 6.58 4.66 4.76
CA SER A 41 7.64 5.67 4.61
C SER A 41 7.15 6.93 3.91
N THR A 42 6.37 6.79 2.84
CA THR A 42 5.86 7.92 2.06
C THR A 42 4.83 8.74 2.86
N ALA A 43 3.84 8.06 3.44
CA ALA A 43 2.82 8.70 4.25
C ALA A 43 3.40 9.29 5.55
N GLY A 44 4.39 8.62 6.15
CA GLY A 44 5.08 9.09 7.34
C GLY A 44 5.88 10.37 7.10
N ALA A 45 6.61 10.45 5.98
CA ALA A 45 7.31 11.68 5.59
C ALA A 45 6.31 12.82 5.34
N ALA A 46 5.26 12.57 4.56
CA ALA A 46 4.23 13.56 4.28
C ALA A 46 3.51 14.05 5.55
N PHE A 47 3.30 13.16 6.53
CA PHE A 47 2.75 13.53 7.82
C PHE A 47 3.71 14.42 8.61
N ALA A 48 4.99 14.09 8.63
CA ALA A 48 6.01 14.89 9.31
C ALA A 48 6.07 16.31 8.74
N ASP A 49 6.08 16.44 7.41
CA ASP A 49 6.06 17.73 6.72
C ASP A 49 4.79 18.52 7.09
N PHE A 50 3.62 17.87 7.03
CA PHE A 50 2.36 18.49 7.46
C PHE A 50 2.43 19.04 8.89
N VAL A 51 2.95 18.26 9.84
CA VAL A 51 3.04 18.68 11.24
C VAL A 51 4.00 19.86 11.41
N VAL A 52 5.20 19.78 10.83
CA VAL A 52 6.22 20.83 10.95
C VAL A 52 5.74 22.13 10.32
N ASP A 53 5.23 22.08 9.09
CA ASP A 53 4.77 23.28 8.38
C ASP A 53 3.55 23.90 9.05
N SER A 54 2.64 23.08 9.58
CA SER A 54 1.49 23.57 10.33
C SER A 54 1.90 24.23 11.65
N ALA A 55 2.91 23.70 12.34
CA ALA A 55 3.46 24.31 13.55
C ALA A 55 4.13 25.66 13.26
N ILE A 56 4.88 25.77 12.16
CA ILE A 56 5.49 27.04 11.69
C ILE A 56 4.40 28.06 11.36
N ALA A 57 3.35 27.64 10.64
CA ALA A 57 2.22 28.51 10.28
C ALA A 57 1.50 29.03 11.52
N PHE A 58 1.25 28.15 12.49
CA PHE A 58 0.64 28.52 13.77
C PHE A 58 1.52 29.50 14.57
N GLY A 59 2.82 29.21 14.68
CA GLY A 59 3.77 30.10 15.35
C GLY A 59 3.81 31.48 14.71
N SER A 60 3.82 31.54 13.37
CA SER A 60 3.79 32.80 12.63
C SER A 60 2.53 33.62 12.93
N PHE A 61 1.37 32.96 13.05
CA PHE A 61 0.12 33.63 13.41
C PHE A 61 0.15 34.18 14.83
N VAL A 62 0.56 33.35 15.81
CA VAL A 62 0.60 33.75 17.23
C VAL A 62 1.59 34.89 17.47
N LEU A 63 2.70 34.94 16.74
CA LEU A 63 3.69 36.01 16.82
C LEU A 63 3.29 37.29 16.05
N GLY A 64 2.13 37.29 15.38
CA GLY A 64 1.65 38.44 14.59
C GLY A 64 2.32 38.63 13.24
N ASN A 65 3.09 37.63 12.78
CA ASN A 65 3.76 37.64 11.47
C ASN A 65 2.83 37.21 10.31
N SER A 66 1.68 36.61 10.62
CA SER A 66 0.63 36.28 9.65
C SER A 66 -0.76 36.58 10.22
N ASN A 67 -1.77 36.64 9.34
CA ASN A 67 -3.17 36.82 9.74
C ASN A 67 -3.91 35.47 9.80
N TRP A 68 -5.12 35.50 10.36
CA TRP A 68 -5.98 34.32 10.52
C TRP A 68 -6.23 33.59 9.19
N GLN A 69 -6.55 34.33 8.13
CA GLN A 69 -6.87 33.73 6.84
C GLN A 69 -5.67 32.98 6.27
N THR A 70 -4.48 33.59 6.30
CA THR A 70 -3.23 32.95 5.89
C THR A 70 -2.94 31.68 6.70
N PHE A 71 -3.09 31.73 8.03
CA PHE A 71 -2.91 30.54 8.87
C PHE A 71 -3.84 29.40 8.49
N VAL A 72 -5.14 29.68 8.33
CA VAL A 72 -6.14 28.68 7.97
C VAL A 72 -5.89 28.11 6.58
N ASP A 73 -5.56 28.95 5.59
CA ASP A 73 -5.28 28.52 4.23
C ASP A 73 -4.03 27.64 4.18
N THR A 74 -2.95 28.03 4.87
CA THR A 74 -1.74 27.21 4.98
C THR A 74 -2.05 25.86 5.66
N GLY A 75 -2.77 25.86 6.79
CA GLY A 75 -3.14 24.61 7.46
C GLY A 75 -3.98 23.68 6.59
N SER A 76 -4.95 24.23 5.86
CA SER A 76 -5.78 23.48 4.90
C SER A 76 -4.93 22.89 3.77
N ASN A 77 -4.03 23.68 3.19
CA ASN A 77 -3.15 23.23 2.12
C ASN A 77 -2.19 22.13 2.59
N ASN A 78 -1.59 22.27 3.78
CA ASN A 78 -0.70 21.27 4.35
C ASN A 78 -1.45 19.95 4.58
N TRP A 79 -2.66 20.01 5.15
CA TRP A 79 -3.51 18.83 5.36
C TRP A 79 -3.86 18.14 4.04
N ASN A 80 -4.30 18.91 3.05
CA ASN A 80 -4.65 18.36 1.73
C ASN A 80 -3.43 17.73 1.05
N GLY A 81 -2.25 18.31 1.19
CA GLY A 81 -0.98 17.76 0.70
C GLY A 81 -0.64 16.41 1.34
N PHE A 82 -0.75 16.32 2.67
CA PHE A 82 -0.57 15.07 3.39
C PHE A 82 -1.57 13.99 2.95
N VAL A 83 -2.87 14.30 2.98
CA VAL A 83 -3.93 13.35 2.65
C VAL A 83 -3.80 12.85 1.21
N SER A 84 -3.52 13.73 0.26
CA SER A 84 -3.30 13.36 -1.14
C SER A 84 -2.11 12.41 -1.29
N THR A 85 -0.97 12.74 -0.69
CA THR A 85 0.24 11.91 -0.77
C THR A 85 0.03 10.54 -0.12
N ALA A 86 -0.50 10.51 1.10
CA ALA A 86 -0.77 9.26 1.82
C ALA A 86 -1.83 8.41 1.12
N GLY A 87 -2.92 9.03 0.64
CA GLY A 87 -4.01 8.35 -0.05
C GLY A 87 -3.60 7.75 -1.40
N ASN A 88 -2.79 8.47 -2.18
CA ASN A 88 -2.23 7.97 -3.43
C ASN A 88 -1.30 6.78 -3.18
N SER A 89 -0.40 6.92 -2.19
CA SER A 89 0.53 5.84 -1.81
C SER A 89 -0.21 4.58 -1.33
N TRP A 90 -1.27 4.76 -0.52
CA TRP A 90 -2.14 3.67 -0.09
C TRP A 90 -2.83 2.98 -1.27
N SER A 91 -3.39 3.76 -2.20
CA SER A 91 -4.06 3.23 -3.39
C SER A 91 -3.11 2.42 -4.26
N THR A 92 -1.86 2.88 -4.44
CA THR A 92 -0.82 2.12 -5.14
C THR A 92 -0.52 0.80 -4.43
N PHE A 93 -0.33 0.81 -3.11
CA PHE A 93 -0.09 -0.41 -2.33
C PHE A 93 -1.23 -1.42 -2.50
N VAL A 94 -2.48 -0.99 -2.29
CA VAL A 94 -3.64 -1.88 -2.35
C VAL A 94 -3.85 -2.45 -3.75
N ASN A 95 -3.71 -1.64 -4.80
CA ASN A 95 -3.86 -2.09 -6.18
C ASN A 95 -2.80 -3.14 -6.56
N ASN A 96 -1.55 -2.94 -6.12
CA ASN A 96 -0.48 -3.90 -6.37
C ASN A 96 -0.73 -5.21 -5.60
N ALA A 97 -1.09 -5.13 -4.32
CA ALA A 97 -1.40 -6.31 -3.51
C ALA A 97 -2.58 -7.12 -4.07
N ALA A 98 -3.62 -6.43 -4.56
CA ALA A 98 -4.76 -7.07 -5.23
C ALA A 98 -4.36 -7.76 -6.54
N SER A 99 -3.49 -7.12 -7.34
CA SER A 99 -2.95 -7.72 -8.56
C SER A 99 -2.13 -8.99 -8.26
N ASP A 100 -1.26 -8.93 -7.25
CA ASP A 100 -0.46 -10.07 -6.82
C ASP A 100 -1.31 -11.22 -6.26
N TRP A 101 -2.39 -10.89 -5.55
CA TRP A 101 -3.35 -11.90 -5.08
C TRP A 101 -4.03 -12.62 -6.25
N ASN A 102 -4.47 -11.88 -7.27
CA ASN A 102 -5.05 -12.48 -8.47
C ASN A 102 -4.04 -13.37 -9.22
N ASN A 103 -2.77 -12.97 -9.25
CA ASN A 103 -1.69 -13.79 -9.80
C ASN A 103 -1.47 -15.07 -8.98
N PHE A 104 -1.52 -14.98 -7.64
CA PHE A 104 -1.51 -16.17 -6.78
C PHE A 104 -2.65 -17.13 -7.12
N LEU A 105 -3.89 -16.65 -7.21
CA LEU A 105 -5.04 -17.48 -7.54
C LEU A 105 -4.90 -18.14 -8.93
N ALA A 106 -4.39 -17.39 -9.91
CA ALA A 106 -4.13 -17.94 -11.24
C ALA A 106 -3.10 -19.06 -11.20
N LYS A 107 -1.99 -18.89 -10.47
CA LYS A 107 -0.95 -19.92 -10.32
C LYS A 107 -1.39 -21.12 -9.51
N ALA A 108 -2.28 -20.94 -8.54
CA ALA A 108 -2.80 -22.02 -7.70
C ALA A 108 -3.78 -22.94 -8.46
N ASN A 109 -4.42 -22.44 -9.51
CA ASN A 109 -5.40 -23.16 -10.33
C ASN A 109 -4.82 -23.63 -11.69
N ALA A 110 -3.49 -23.66 -11.84
CA ALA A 110 -2.79 -23.87 -13.12
C ALA A 110 -2.23 -25.28 -13.33
#